data_AF-A0A3N6IC77-F1
#
_entry.id   AF-A0A3N6IC77-F1
#
_cell.length_a   1.000
_cell.length_b   1.000
_cell.length_c   1.000
_cell.angle_alpha   90.00
_cell.angle_beta   90.00
_cell.angle_gamma   90.00
#
_symmetry.space_group_name_H-M   'P 1'
#
loop_
_entity.id
_entity.type
_entity.pdbx_description
1 polymer ?
#
loop_
_entity_poly.entity_id
_entity_poly.type
_entity_poly.pdbx_seq_one_letter_code
_entity_poly.pdbx_strand_id
1 'polypeptide(L)'
;MDITTNRRDTGTYAILTTGRQTWTDAGQTWAAHGVRLDLMDGQKALAVCKLEVPGETEAEERGALVATQIEPWVLTLRYLAVVRNLQSTLDAVEALELTAQDQEQWSGLSPDTADEINAFADQDDDPAAQGSALCRRIAARLRSQITYGRARALAYAPTLDTPIHPAWTQSGLGETPGEPTATMVARELLTAWAATRDMRDGLITWAVTTAGLTRTEVQQTTGVSRSTINRLLP
;
A
#
# COMPACT_ATOMS: atom_id res chain seq x y z
N MET A 1 0.78 -20.53 -1.46
CA MET A 1 -0.13 -19.65 -2.24
C MET A 1 -0.33 -20.28 -3.60
N ASP A 2 -1.55 -20.29 -4.14
CA ASP A 2 -1.82 -20.91 -5.45
C ASP A 2 -1.44 -20.00 -6.61
N ILE A 3 -0.93 -20.57 -7.70
CA ILE A 3 -0.56 -19.86 -8.94
C ILE A 3 -1.49 -20.33 -10.04
N THR A 4 -2.14 -19.39 -10.73
CA THR A 4 -3.15 -19.68 -11.74
C THR A 4 -3.04 -18.70 -12.89
N THR A 5 -3.78 -18.94 -13.98
CA THR A 5 -3.93 -18.01 -15.11
C THR A 5 -5.28 -17.31 -15.09
N ASN A 6 -6.17 -17.71 -14.19
CA ASN A 6 -7.55 -17.22 -14.13
C ASN A 6 -7.79 -16.38 -12.87
N ARG A 7 -8.61 -15.32 -13.03
CA ARG A 7 -9.07 -14.50 -11.91
C ARG A 7 -10.14 -15.24 -11.10
N ARG A 8 -10.17 -15.00 -9.80
CA ARG A 8 -11.13 -15.58 -8.84
C ARG A 8 -11.77 -14.47 -8.01
N ASP A 9 -13.01 -14.69 -7.59
CA ASP A 9 -13.75 -13.72 -6.77
C ASP A 9 -13.23 -13.64 -5.34
N THR A 10 -12.62 -14.72 -4.84
CA THR A 10 -12.19 -14.84 -3.44
C THR A 10 -10.82 -15.51 -3.30
N GLY A 11 -10.20 -15.34 -2.14
CA GLY A 11 -8.94 -15.98 -1.76
C GLY A 11 -7.70 -15.24 -2.26
N THR A 12 -6.53 -15.63 -1.74
CA THR A 12 -5.24 -15.09 -2.16
C THR A 12 -4.53 -16.04 -3.12
N TYR A 13 -4.15 -15.54 -4.29
CA TYR A 13 -3.52 -16.30 -5.36
C TYR A 13 -2.65 -15.36 -6.22
N ALA A 14 -1.74 -15.92 -7.02
CA ALA A 14 -1.00 -15.18 -8.03
C ALA A 14 -1.52 -15.53 -9.42
N ILE A 15 -1.73 -14.51 -10.27
CA ILE A 15 -1.98 -14.71 -11.70
C ILE A 15 -0.64 -14.65 -12.42
N LEU A 16 -0.25 -15.75 -13.07
CA LEU A 16 0.94 -15.83 -13.90
C LEU A 16 0.56 -15.60 -15.37
N THR A 17 1.23 -14.65 -16.01
CA THR A 17 1.15 -14.43 -17.45
C THR A 17 2.57 -14.47 -18.04
N THR A 18 2.81 -15.37 -18.99
CA THR A 18 4.06 -15.52 -19.72
C THR A 18 3.94 -14.92 -21.13
N GLY A 19 5.06 -14.61 -21.79
CA GLY A 19 5.10 -14.17 -23.18
C GLY A 19 5.73 -12.80 -23.37
N ARG A 20 5.38 -12.12 -24.45
CA ARG A 20 5.88 -10.76 -24.69
C ARG A 20 5.21 -9.75 -23.75
N GLN A 21 6.00 -9.10 -22.91
CA GLN A 21 5.54 -8.01 -22.06
C GLN A 21 6.02 -6.67 -22.62
N THR A 22 5.52 -5.58 -22.06
CA THR A 22 6.01 -4.23 -22.37
C THR A 22 6.57 -3.60 -21.10
N TRP A 23 7.77 -3.06 -21.23
CA TRP A 23 8.50 -2.35 -20.19
C TRP A 23 8.63 -0.90 -20.60
N THR A 24 8.58 -0.02 -19.59
CA THR A 24 8.80 1.41 -19.76
C THR A 24 9.75 1.84 -18.66
N ASP A 25 10.92 2.36 -19.04
CA ASP A 25 11.92 2.89 -18.11
C ASP A 25 12.63 4.09 -18.75
N ALA A 26 12.87 5.14 -17.96
CA ALA A 26 13.57 6.37 -18.37
C ALA A 26 13.12 6.96 -19.73
N GLY A 27 11.83 6.85 -20.07
CA GLY A 27 11.26 7.35 -21.34
C GLY A 27 11.46 6.41 -22.54
N GLN A 28 12.07 5.25 -22.35
CA GLN A 28 12.18 4.19 -23.37
C GLN A 28 11.13 3.11 -23.12
N THR A 29 10.58 2.57 -24.21
CA THR A 29 9.62 1.45 -24.16
C THR A 29 10.11 0.33 -25.06
N TRP A 30 10.21 -0.89 -24.51
CA TRP A 30 10.61 -2.08 -25.27
C TRP A 30 9.74 -3.29 -24.94
N ALA A 31 9.82 -4.30 -25.79
CA ALA A 31 9.13 -5.58 -25.63
C ALA A 31 10.11 -6.75 -25.77
N ALA A 32 10.34 -7.44 -24.66
CA ALA A 32 11.06 -8.71 -24.54
C ALA A 32 10.12 -9.86 -24.09
N HIS A 33 10.65 -11.08 -24.03
CA HIS A 33 9.97 -12.16 -23.32
C HIS A 33 10.07 -11.94 -21.81
N GLY A 34 8.97 -12.21 -21.12
CA GLY A 34 8.88 -11.90 -19.70
C GLY A 34 7.80 -12.70 -18.99
N VAL A 35 7.83 -12.56 -17.67
CA VAL A 35 6.78 -13.00 -16.78
C VAL A 35 6.16 -11.81 -16.09
N ARG A 36 4.83 -11.83 -16.00
CA ARG A 36 4.05 -10.97 -15.14
C ARG A 36 3.37 -11.81 -14.08
N LEU A 37 3.53 -11.43 -12.83
CA LEU A 37 2.78 -11.97 -11.69
C LEU A 37 1.91 -10.86 -11.13
N ASP A 38 0.60 -11.08 -11.05
CA ASP A 38 -0.31 -10.23 -10.28
C ASP A 38 -0.67 -10.96 -8.99
N LEU A 39 -0.23 -10.45 -7.83
CA LEU A 39 -0.63 -10.97 -6.54
C LEU A 39 -2.03 -10.43 -6.21
N MET A 40 -3.00 -11.32 -6.01
CA MET A 40 -4.41 -10.99 -5.88
C MET A 40 -4.97 -11.34 -4.49
N ASP A 41 -5.96 -10.56 -4.03
CA ASP A 41 -6.91 -10.92 -2.97
C ASP A 41 -8.33 -10.76 -3.53
N GLY A 42 -8.95 -11.89 -3.87
CA GLY A 42 -10.15 -11.92 -4.70
C GLY A 42 -9.93 -11.18 -6.02
N GLN A 43 -10.75 -10.16 -6.27
CA GLN A 43 -10.65 -9.32 -7.46
C GLN A 43 -9.59 -8.21 -7.35
N LYS A 44 -9.00 -7.95 -6.18
CA LYS A 44 -8.08 -6.83 -5.98
C LYS A 44 -6.63 -7.25 -6.18
N ALA A 45 -5.88 -6.50 -7.00
CA ALA A 45 -4.43 -6.65 -7.08
C ALA A 45 -3.76 -5.99 -5.87
N LEU A 46 -2.89 -6.72 -5.17
CA LEU A 46 -2.09 -6.25 -4.05
C LEU A 46 -0.70 -5.76 -4.50
N ALA A 47 -0.09 -6.44 -5.46
CA ALA A 47 1.20 -6.09 -6.04
C ALA A 47 1.36 -6.74 -7.42
N VAL A 48 2.23 -6.17 -8.25
CA VAL A 48 2.53 -6.67 -9.60
C VAL A 48 4.04 -6.85 -9.74
N CYS A 49 4.49 -8.01 -10.18
CA CYS A 49 5.88 -8.27 -10.54
C CYS A 49 6.00 -8.42 -12.05
N LYS A 50 6.97 -7.74 -12.66
CA LYS A 50 7.35 -7.96 -14.06
C LYS A 50 8.83 -8.33 -14.13
N LEU A 51 9.14 -9.45 -14.77
CA LEU A 51 10.49 -9.97 -14.93
C LEU A 51 10.77 -10.18 -16.41
N GLU A 52 11.89 -9.67 -16.90
CA GLU A 52 12.42 -10.10 -18.19
C GLU A 52 13.06 -11.48 -18.04
N VAL A 53 12.75 -12.40 -18.97
CA VAL A 53 13.32 -13.75 -18.96
C VAL A 53 13.80 -14.15 -20.36
N PRO A 54 14.85 -14.98 -20.46
CA PRO A 54 15.43 -15.35 -21.76
C PRO A 54 14.50 -16.19 -22.65
N GLY A 55 13.59 -16.95 -22.05
CA GLY A 55 12.74 -17.93 -22.73
C GLY A 55 11.51 -18.32 -21.91
N GLU A 56 10.62 -19.11 -22.53
CA GLU A 56 9.31 -19.49 -21.95
C GLU A 56 9.45 -20.51 -20.81
N THR A 57 10.35 -21.50 -20.93
CA THR A 57 10.59 -22.52 -19.90
C THR A 57 11.14 -21.89 -18.61
N GLU A 58 12.10 -20.98 -18.73
CA GLU A 58 12.65 -20.24 -17.58
C GLU A 58 11.62 -19.30 -16.95
N ALA A 59 10.59 -18.90 -17.70
CA ALA A 59 9.55 -17.98 -17.25
C ALA A 59 8.73 -18.58 -16.11
N GLU A 60 8.24 -19.81 -16.27
CA GLU A 60 7.40 -20.48 -15.27
C GLU A 60 8.19 -20.76 -13.98
N GLU A 61 9.40 -21.30 -14.08
CA GLU A 61 10.26 -21.59 -12.93
C GLU A 61 10.62 -20.30 -12.17
N ARG A 62 10.98 -19.24 -12.90
CA ARG A 62 11.33 -17.95 -12.30
C ARG A 62 10.11 -17.29 -11.67
N GLY A 63 8.95 -17.37 -12.31
CA GLY A 63 7.68 -16.87 -11.80
C GLY A 63 7.30 -17.56 -10.50
N ALA A 64 7.36 -18.90 -10.45
CA ALA A 64 7.08 -19.67 -9.25
C ALA A 64 8.05 -19.31 -8.11
N LEU A 65 9.35 -19.22 -8.37
CA LEU A 65 10.34 -18.81 -7.37
C LEU A 65 10.01 -17.42 -6.78
N VAL A 66 9.72 -16.43 -7.62
CA VAL A 66 9.44 -15.07 -7.15
C VAL A 66 8.08 -14.98 -6.42
N ALA A 67 7.11 -15.81 -6.79
CA ALA A 67 5.85 -15.95 -6.04
C ALA A 67 6.08 -16.51 -4.63
N THR A 68 6.98 -17.48 -4.45
CA THR A 68 7.31 -18.00 -3.11
C THR A 68 7.99 -16.96 -2.21
N GLN A 69 8.74 -16.01 -2.79
CA GLN A 69 9.41 -14.94 -2.03
C GLN A 69 8.43 -13.91 -1.46
N ILE A 70 7.32 -13.64 -2.16
CA ILE A 70 6.29 -12.70 -1.68
C ILE A 70 5.27 -13.37 -0.76
N GLU A 71 5.14 -14.70 -0.80
CA GLU A 71 4.14 -15.44 -0.02
C GLU A 71 4.13 -15.08 1.49
N PRO A 72 5.29 -15.00 2.20
CA PRO A 72 5.31 -14.61 3.61
C PRO A 72 4.77 -13.19 3.88
N TRP A 73 4.78 -12.32 2.86
CA TRP A 73 4.31 -10.94 2.96
C TRP A 73 2.82 -10.77 2.64
N VAL A 74 2.14 -11.80 2.14
CA VAL A 74 0.76 -11.72 1.67
C VAL A 74 -0.18 -11.11 2.71
N LEU A 75 -0.17 -11.60 3.95
CA LEU A 75 -1.09 -11.14 4.97
C LEU A 75 -0.84 -9.66 5.33
N THR A 76 0.43 -9.27 5.40
CA THR A 76 0.86 -7.86 5.56
C THR A 76 0.32 -7.01 4.43
N LEU A 77 0.52 -7.43 3.17
CA LEU A 77 0.05 -6.70 1.98
C LEU A 77 -1.47 -6.57 1.94
N ARG A 78 -2.23 -7.57 2.41
CA ARG A 78 -3.69 -7.48 2.51
C ARG A 78 -4.13 -6.37 3.47
N TYR A 79 -3.53 -6.31 4.66
CA TYR A 79 -3.81 -5.23 5.61
C TYR A 79 -3.40 -3.86 5.05
N LEU A 80 -2.23 -3.76 4.42
CA LEU A 80 -1.77 -2.51 3.81
C LEU A 80 -2.64 -2.07 2.62
N ALA A 81 -3.16 -3.00 1.84
CA ALA A 81 -4.10 -2.69 0.76
C ALA A 81 -5.43 -2.12 1.29
N VAL A 82 -5.88 -2.56 2.47
CA VAL A 82 -7.03 -1.95 3.16
C VAL A 82 -6.66 -0.55 3.67
N VAL A 83 -5.50 -0.40 4.30
CA VAL A 83 -4.99 0.91 4.77
C VAL A 83 -4.94 1.93 3.64
N ARG A 84 -4.42 1.56 2.46
CA ARG A 84 -4.36 2.47 1.30
C ARG A 84 -5.74 2.88 0.78
N ASN A 85 -6.71 1.96 0.81
CA ASN A 85 -8.09 2.31 0.46
C ASN A 85 -8.66 3.32 1.47
N LEU A 86 -8.51 3.04 2.77
CA LEU A 86 -8.96 3.92 3.83
C LEU A 86 -8.28 5.30 3.78
N GLN A 87 -7.00 5.38 3.40
CA GLN A 87 -6.30 6.66 3.17
C GLN A 87 -6.94 7.43 2.02
N SER A 88 -7.18 6.78 0.87
CA SER A 88 -7.87 7.44 -0.26
C SER A 88 -9.27 7.92 0.12
N THR A 89 -10.00 7.14 0.93
CA THR A 89 -11.31 7.56 1.47
C THR A 89 -11.16 8.73 2.43
N LEU A 90 -10.16 8.72 3.31
CA LEU A 90 -9.89 9.80 4.24
C LEU A 90 -9.57 11.10 3.50
N ASP A 91 -8.72 11.06 2.48
CA ASP A 91 -8.37 12.23 1.67
C ASP A 91 -9.61 12.83 0.98
N ALA A 92 -10.52 11.99 0.48
CA ALA A 92 -11.78 12.43 -0.10
C ALA A 92 -12.70 13.09 0.94
N VAL A 93 -12.82 12.49 2.13
CA VAL A 93 -13.63 13.04 3.24
C VAL A 93 -13.05 14.35 3.76
N GLU A 94 -11.72 14.48 3.87
CA GLU A 94 -11.05 15.72 4.28
C GLU A 94 -11.25 16.83 3.23
N ALA A 95 -11.23 16.50 1.94
CA ALA A 95 -11.57 17.44 0.88
C ALA A 95 -13.05 17.90 0.98
N LEU A 96 -13.96 16.97 1.23
CA LEU A 96 -15.39 17.28 1.44
C LEU A 96 -15.62 18.11 2.69
N GLU A 97 -14.85 17.89 3.77
CA GLU A 97 -14.91 18.74 4.96
C GLU A 97 -14.63 20.20 4.62
N LEU A 98 -13.58 20.46 3.84
CA LEU A 98 -13.23 21.82 3.42
C LEU A 98 -14.35 22.46 2.58
N THR A 99 -14.94 21.70 1.64
CA THR A 99 -16.08 22.16 0.85
C THR A 99 -17.31 22.44 1.72
N ALA A 100 -17.62 21.57 2.68
CA ALA A 100 -18.75 21.74 3.58
C ALA A 100 -18.57 22.95 4.49
N GLN A 101 -17.37 23.17 5.04
CA GLN A 101 -17.06 24.32 5.88
C GLN A 101 -17.27 25.65 5.12
N ASP A 102 -16.82 25.71 3.86
CA ASP A 102 -17.01 26.90 3.02
C ASP A 102 -18.50 27.14 2.72
N GLN A 103 -19.25 26.10 2.32
CA GLN A 103 -20.69 26.23 2.06
C GLN A 103 -21.49 26.64 3.31
N GLU A 104 -21.22 26.02 4.46
CA GLU A 104 -21.85 26.34 5.74
C GLU A 104 -21.61 27.79 6.15
N GLN A 105 -20.45 28.36 5.80
CA GLN A 105 -20.09 29.75 6.11
C GLN A 105 -20.88 30.77 5.27
N TRP A 106 -21.19 30.46 4.00
CA TRP A 106 -21.71 31.46 3.06
C TRP A 106 -23.16 31.26 2.61
N SER A 107 -23.59 30.01 2.38
CA SER A 107 -24.83 29.70 1.67
C SER A 107 -25.68 28.62 2.35
N GLY A 108 -25.16 27.99 3.40
CA GLY A 108 -25.67 26.72 3.91
C GLY A 108 -25.19 25.53 3.06
N LEU A 109 -25.25 24.34 3.66
CA LEU A 109 -24.80 23.09 3.05
C LEU A 109 -25.72 22.69 1.89
N SER A 110 -25.15 22.43 0.71
CA SER A 110 -25.92 21.97 -0.44
C SER A 110 -26.39 20.51 -0.26
N PRO A 111 -27.56 20.12 -0.82
CA PRO A 111 -28.03 18.74 -0.75
C PRO A 111 -27.06 17.73 -1.34
N ASP A 112 -26.42 18.05 -2.48
CA ASP A 112 -25.47 17.15 -3.14
C ASP A 112 -24.25 16.87 -2.25
N THR A 113 -23.69 17.91 -1.62
CA THR A 113 -22.59 17.74 -0.66
C THR A 113 -23.04 16.98 0.58
N ALA A 114 -24.27 17.21 1.07
CA ALA A 114 -24.81 16.45 2.20
C ALA A 114 -24.96 14.95 1.86
N ASP A 115 -25.48 14.62 0.67
CA ASP A 115 -25.63 13.24 0.20
C ASP A 115 -24.28 12.55 0.01
N GLU A 116 -23.29 13.26 -0.52
CA GLU A 116 -21.93 12.73 -0.68
C GLU A 116 -21.27 12.44 0.67
N ILE A 117 -21.41 13.33 1.66
CA ILE A 117 -20.93 13.09 3.02
C ILE A 117 -21.66 11.88 3.64
N ASN A 118 -22.98 11.80 3.48
CA ASN A 118 -23.78 10.69 4.01
C ASN A 118 -23.42 9.34 3.38
N ALA A 119 -22.93 9.31 2.14
CA ALA A 119 -22.46 8.08 1.49
C ALA A 119 -21.22 7.47 2.17
N PHE A 120 -20.44 8.28 2.91
CA PHE A 120 -19.31 7.81 3.71
C PHE A 120 -19.66 7.54 5.17
N ALA A 121 -20.84 7.97 5.63
CA ALA A 121 -21.31 7.70 6.97
C ALA A 121 -21.63 6.21 7.15
N ASP A 122 -21.41 5.71 8.35
CA ASP A 122 -21.82 4.35 8.74
C ASP A 122 -22.52 4.43 10.11
N GLN A 123 -23.18 3.35 10.52
CA GLN A 123 -24.16 3.30 11.61
C GLN A 123 -23.63 3.75 12.98
N ASP A 124 -22.31 3.73 13.16
CA ASP A 124 -21.62 4.17 14.38
C ASP A 124 -21.41 5.70 14.43
N ASP A 125 -21.64 6.41 13.32
CA ASP A 125 -21.60 7.87 13.29
C ASP A 125 -22.85 8.45 13.97
N ASP A 126 -22.66 9.50 14.77
CA ASP A 126 -23.74 10.13 15.52
C ASP A 126 -24.76 10.75 14.56
N PRO A 127 -26.04 10.33 14.62
CA PRO A 127 -27.07 10.78 13.69
C PRO A 127 -27.37 12.28 13.83
N ALA A 128 -26.93 12.93 14.90
CA ALA A 128 -27.05 14.38 15.07
C ALA A 128 -25.91 15.18 14.41
N ALA A 129 -24.80 14.55 14.03
CA ALA A 129 -23.72 15.22 13.31
C ALA A 129 -24.09 15.37 11.82
N GLN A 130 -23.89 16.57 11.28
CA GLN A 130 -24.16 16.88 9.87
C GLN A 130 -23.02 17.72 9.28
N GLY A 131 -22.93 17.74 7.95
CA GLY A 131 -21.97 18.57 7.21
C GLY A 131 -20.53 18.40 7.69
N SER A 132 -19.86 19.51 7.96
CA SER A 132 -18.44 19.50 8.39
C SER A 132 -18.20 18.77 9.71
N ALA A 133 -19.19 18.74 10.61
CA ALA A 133 -19.08 18.00 11.88
C ALA A 133 -19.12 16.48 11.65
N LEU A 134 -19.93 16.01 10.69
CA LEU A 134 -19.99 14.59 10.31
C LEU A 134 -18.69 14.15 9.62
N CYS A 135 -18.15 14.96 8.68
CA CYS A 135 -16.86 14.68 8.04
C CYS A 135 -15.75 14.44 9.07
N ARG A 136 -15.65 15.28 10.12
CA ARG A 136 -14.64 15.13 11.17
C ARG A 136 -14.76 13.80 11.93
N ARG A 137 -15.97 13.29 12.14
CA ARG A 137 -16.19 12.00 12.79
C ARG A 137 -15.81 10.84 11.88
N ILE A 138 -16.24 10.89 10.62
CA ILE A 138 -15.85 9.91 9.60
C ILE A 138 -14.32 9.86 9.48
N ALA A 139 -13.66 11.02 9.38
CA ALA A 139 -12.22 11.12 9.32
C ALA A 139 -11.53 10.53 10.57
N ALA A 140 -12.05 10.81 11.78
CA ALA A 140 -11.52 10.24 13.01
C ALA A 140 -11.65 8.70 13.06
N ARG A 141 -12.79 8.15 12.59
CA ARG A 141 -12.99 6.70 12.45
C ARG A 141 -11.99 6.11 11.45
N LEU A 142 -11.88 6.68 10.25
CA LEU A 142 -10.97 6.21 9.22
C LEU A 142 -9.51 6.22 9.70
N ARG A 143 -9.06 7.29 10.38
CA ARG A 143 -7.72 7.38 11.00
C ARG A 143 -7.49 6.28 12.05
N SER A 144 -8.52 5.94 12.83
CA SER A 144 -8.46 4.85 13.81
C SER A 144 -8.33 3.48 13.12
N GLN A 145 -9.11 3.24 12.07
CA GLN A 145 -9.04 2.02 11.27
C GLN A 145 -7.71 1.88 10.52
N ILE A 146 -7.16 2.99 9.99
CA ILE A 146 -5.82 3.04 9.38
C ILE A 146 -4.76 2.66 10.41
N THR A 147 -4.80 3.26 11.59
CA THR A 147 -3.86 2.94 12.69
C THR A 147 -3.93 1.46 13.06
N TYR A 148 -5.13 0.92 13.22
CA TYR A 148 -5.34 -0.51 13.48
C TYR A 148 -4.80 -1.39 12.35
N GLY A 149 -5.11 -1.06 11.10
CA GLY A 149 -4.64 -1.80 9.92
C GLY A 149 -3.11 -1.85 9.83
N ARG A 150 -2.44 -0.72 10.06
CA ARG A 150 -0.97 -0.65 10.12
C ARG A 150 -0.38 -1.48 11.26
N ALA A 151 -0.98 -1.43 12.44
CA ALA A 151 -0.54 -2.24 13.57
C ALA A 151 -0.68 -3.74 13.30
N ARG A 152 -1.76 -4.15 12.64
CA ARG A 152 -1.96 -5.54 12.21
C ARG A 152 -0.96 -5.94 11.11
N ALA A 153 -0.72 -5.07 10.13
CA ALA A 153 0.31 -5.30 9.12
C ALA A 153 1.69 -5.52 9.75
N LEU A 154 2.07 -4.68 10.74
CA LEU A 154 3.32 -4.85 11.49
C LEU A 154 3.38 -6.15 12.28
N ALA A 155 2.28 -6.56 12.90
CA ALA A 155 2.22 -7.81 13.65
C ALA A 155 2.35 -9.07 12.77
N TYR A 156 1.92 -9.01 11.51
CA TYR A 156 2.00 -10.10 10.54
C TYR A 156 3.20 -10.01 9.59
N ALA A 157 3.99 -8.93 9.68
CA ALA A 157 5.21 -8.81 8.90
C ALA A 157 6.13 -10.00 9.22
N PRO A 158 6.62 -10.72 8.19
CA PRO A 158 7.60 -11.79 8.40
C PRO A 158 8.90 -11.20 8.94
N THR A 159 9.86 -12.08 9.25
CA THR A 159 11.20 -11.66 9.61
C THR A 159 11.83 -10.83 8.48
N LEU A 160 12.56 -9.78 8.84
CA LEU A 160 13.08 -8.78 7.88
C LEU A 160 14.20 -9.32 6.96
N ASP A 161 14.68 -10.54 7.23
CA ASP A 161 15.57 -11.31 6.37
C ASP A 161 14.84 -11.96 5.18
N THR A 162 13.51 -11.93 5.16
CA THR A 162 12.69 -12.42 4.03
C THR A 162 12.57 -11.32 2.96
N PRO A 163 13.32 -11.39 1.84
CA PRO A 163 13.37 -10.29 0.90
C PRO A 163 12.10 -10.22 0.04
N ILE A 164 11.65 -8.99 -0.23
CA ILE A 164 10.69 -8.72 -1.31
C ILE A 164 11.49 -8.47 -2.58
N HIS A 165 11.25 -9.26 -3.63
CA HIS A 165 11.95 -9.08 -4.90
C HIS A 165 11.74 -7.66 -5.45
N PRO A 166 12.79 -6.92 -5.88
CA PRO A 166 12.69 -5.50 -6.27
C PRO A 166 11.71 -5.22 -7.41
N ALA A 167 11.47 -6.22 -8.26
CA ALA A 167 10.52 -6.10 -9.38
C ALA A 167 9.04 -6.10 -8.96
N TRP A 168 8.72 -6.39 -7.69
CA TRP A 168 7.36 -6.20 -7.17
C TRP A 168 7.08 -4.71 -7.01
N THR A 169 6.02 -4.24 -7.64
CA THR A 169 5.57 -2.86 -7.64
C THR A 169 4.11 -2.77 -7.24
N GLN A 170 3.73 -1.64 -6.67
CA GLN A 170 2.35 -1.26 -6.46
C GLN A 170 1.78 -0.75 -7.79
N SER A 171 0.51 -1.00 -8.06
CA SER A 171 -0.12 -0.47 -9.27
C SER A 171 -0.01 1.06 -9.29
N GLY A 172 0.64 1.59 -10.33
CA GLY A 172 0.69 3.02 -10.59
C GLY A 172 -0.66 3.57 -11.06
N LEU A 173 -0.81 4.88 -11.01
CA LEU A 173 -1.96 5.59 -11.57
C LEU A 173 -1.64 6.05 -12.99
N GLY A 174 -2.42 5.58 -13.97
CA GLY A 174 -2.24 5.93 -15.38
C GLY A 174 -0.86 5.53 -15.90
N GLU A 175 -0.12 6.50 -16.43
CA GLU A 175 1.24 6.33 -16.99
C GLU A 175 2.35 6.41 -15.94
N THR A 176 2.02 6.69 -14.67
CA THR A 176 3.02 6.84 -13.62
C THR A 176 3.56 5.46 -13.25
N PRO A 177 4.89 5.25 -13.24
CA PRO A 177 5.47 4.00 -12.79
C PRO A 177 5.05 3.70 -11.34
N GLY A 178 4.79 2.42 -11.07
CA GLY A 178 4.43 1.95 -9.75
C GLY A 178 5.54 2.14 -8.73
N GLU A 179 5.20 2.44 -7.48
CA GLU A 179 6.17 2.44 -6.38
C GLU A 179 6.65 1.00 -6.11
N PRO A 180 7.96 0.76 -5.84
CA PRO A 180 8.42 -0.53 -5.38
C PRO A 180 7.67 -1.00 -4.12
N THR A 181 7.24 -2.26 -4.11
CA THR A 181 6.42 -2.82 -3.02
C THR A 181 7.18 -2.81 -1.69
N ALA A 182 8.48 -3.09 -1.71
CA ALA A 182 9.32 -3.04 -0.51
C ALA A 182 9.32 -1.64 0.13
N THR A 183 9.43 -0.58 -0.69
CA THR A 183 9.43 0.82 -0.24
C THR A 183 8.11 1.20 0.42
N MET A 184 6.98 0.85 -0.21
CA MET A 184 5.64 1.08 0.34
C MET A 184 5.48 0.35 1.68
N VAL A 185 5.82 -0.94 1.73
CA VAL A 185 5.74 -1.76 2.95
C VAL A 185 6.60 -1.14 4.05
N ALA A 186 7.83 -0.75 3.76
CA ALA A 186 8.71 -0.14 4.75
C ALA A 186 8.16 1.15 5.35
N ARG A 187 7.61 2.04 4.51
CA ARG A 187 7.00 3.30 4.96
C ARG A 187 5.83 3.06 5.92
N GLU A 188 4.93 2.16 5.54
CA GLU A 188 3.73 1.86 6.32
C GLU A 188 4.06 1.13 7.63
N LEU A 189 5.02 0.19 7.60
CA LEU A 189 5.49 -0.50 8.79
C LEU A 189 6.24 0.44 9.74
N LEU A 190 7.09 1.34 9.23
CA LEU A 190 7.77 2.36 10.04
C LEU A 190 6.79 3.30 10.71
N THR A 191 5.67 3.62 10.06
CA THR A 191 4.61 4.45 10.64
C THR A 191 3.93 3.75 11.82
N ALA A 192 3.56 2.46 11.67
CA ALA A 192 3.03 1.67 12.79
C ALA A 192 4.04 1.49 13.92
N TRP A 193 5.30 1.27 13.56
CA TRP A 193 6.40 1.13 14.51
C TRP A 193 6.61 2.41 15.32
N ALA A 194 6.61 3.57 14.67
CA ALA A 194 6.79 4.86 15.35
C ALA A 194 5.69 5.17 16.38
N ALA A 195 4.45 4.70 16.12
CA ALA A 195 3.32 4.87 17.02
C ALA A 195 3.42 3.99 18.28
N THR A 196 4.02 2.80 18.18
CA THR A 196 4.14 1.85 19.29
C THR A 196 5.50 1.92 19.99
N ARG A 197 6.53 2.42 19.28
CA ARG A 197 7.94 2.44 19.68
C ARG A 197 8.44 1.10 20.24
N ASP A 198 7.87 -0.01 19.77
CA ASP A 198 8.34 -1.34 20.11
C ASP A 198 9.80 -1.45 19.67
N MET A 199 10.73 -1.85 20.54
CA MET A 199 12.18 -1.78 20.30
C MET A 199 12.68 -2.84 19.29
N ARG A 200 11.95 -3.11 18.20
CA ARG A 200 12.34 -4.08 17.18
C ARG A 200 13.47 -3.53 16.27
N ASP A 201 14.66 -3.91 16.70
CA ASP A 201 16.06 -3.73 16.31
C ASP A 201 16.50 -3.93 14.83
N GLY A 202 15.61 -3.91 13.83
CA GLY A 202 16.05 -4.11 12.43
C GLY A 202 15.27 -3.36 11.35
N LEU A 203 14.10 -2.79 11.67
CA LEU A 203 13.20 -2.22 10.66
C LEU A 203 13.79 -0.98 9.98
N ILE A 204 14.46 -0.12 10.75
CA ILE A 204 15.17 1.06 10.22
C ILE A 204 16.29 0.61 9.28
N THR A 205 17.05 -0.42 9.66
CA THR A 205 18.14 -0.94 8.83
C THR A 205 17.60 -1.51 7.53
N TRP A 206 16.64 -2.44 7.60
CA TRP A 206 16.01 -3.03 6.42
C TRP A 206 15.37 -1.97 5.51
N ALA A 207 14.68 -0.98 6.08
CA ALA A 207 14.06 0.10 5.33
C ALA A 207 15.05 0.85 4.44
N VAL A 208 16.27 1.12 4.95
CA VAL A 208 17.30 1.86 4.24
C VAL A 208 18.13 0.95 3.32
N THR A 209 18.57 -0.21 3.81
CA THR A 209 19.52 -1.07 3.06
C THR A 209 18.86 -1.91 1.99
N THR A 210 17.58 -2.26 2.17
CA THR A 210 16.90 -3.26 1.34
C THR A 210 15.65 -2.69 0.68
N ALA A 211 14.83 -1.95 1.41
CA ALA A 211 13.60 -1.37 0.87
C ALA A 211 13.80 -0.02 0.13
N GLY A 212 15.01 0.53 0.18
CA GLY A 212 15.40 1.70 -0.62
C GLY A 212 14.92 3.05 -0.09
N LEU A 213 14.42 3.15 1.15
CA LEU A 213 14.08 4.44 1.74
C LEU A 213 15.34 5.23 2.08
N THR A 214 15.30 6.54 1.82
CA THR A 214 16.35 7.45 2.25
C THR A 214 16.32 7.61 3.77
N ARG A 215 17.49 7.90 4.37
CA ARG A 215 17.57 8.23 5.80
C ARG A 215 16.69 9.43 6.18
N THR A 216 16.46 10.36 5.24
CA THR A 216 15.57 11.51 5.43
C THR A 216 14.12 11.08 5.55
N GLU A 217 13.64 10.20 4.67
CA GLU A 217 12.26 9.67 4.74
C GLU A 217 12.03 8.88 6.03
N VAL A 218 13.01 8.08 6.46
CA VAL A 218 12.94 7.38 7.75
C VAL A 218 12.86 8.36 8.92
N GLN A 219 13.69 9.41 8.93
CA GLN A 219 13.64 10.46 9.96
C GLN A 219 12.28 11.16 9.98
N GLN A 220 11.72 11.53 8.82
CA GLN A 220 10.42 12.20 8.73
C GLN A 220 9.28 11.30 9.21
N THR A 221 9.33 10.00 8.89
CA THR A 221 8.30 9.03 9.26
C THR A 221 8.35 8.68 10.75
N THR A 222 9.56 8.53 11.31
CA THR A 222 9.74 7.98 12.67
C THR A 222 10.05 9.01 13.75
N GLY A 223 10.51 10.20 13.36
CA GLY A 223 11.06 11.20 14.28
C GLY A 223 12.42 10.83 14.89
N VAL A 224 13.02 9.68 14.53
CA VAL A 224 14.35 9.27 15.00
C VAL A 224 15.41 10.18 14.39
N SER A 225 16.36 10.64 15.21
CA SER A 225 17.41 11.54 14.73
C SER A 225 18.30 10.90 13.66
N ARG A 226 18.75 11.70 12.69
CA ARG A 226 19.66 11.25 11.63
C ARG A 226 20.97 10.67 12.19
N SER A 227 21.47 11.20 13.31
CA SER A 227 22.64 10.66 14.00
C SER A 227 22.40 9.24 14.54
N THR A 228 21.22 8.97 15.08
CA THR A 228 20.83 7.64 15.56
C THR A 228 20.70 6.67 14.40
N ILE A 229 20.04 7.09 13.31
CA ILE A 229 19.92 6.28 12.08
C ILE A 229 21.31 5.93 11.52
N ASN A 230 22.22 6.89 11.44
CA ASN A 230 23.59 6.64 10.96
C ASN A 230 24.37 5.65 11.83
N ARG A 231 24.09 5.57 13.13
CA ARG A 231 24.73 4.59 14.03
C ARG A 231 24.17 3.18 13.86
N LEU A 232 22.91 3.05 13.45
CA LEU A 232 22.24 1.77 13.22
C LEU A 232 22.61 1.14 11.87
N LEU A 233 23.11 1.95 10.94
CA LEU A 233 23.50 1.54 9.59
C LEU A 233 25.03 1.41 9.55
N PRO A 234 25.60 0.20 9.49
CA PRO A 234 27.05 0.00 9.33
C PRO A 234 27.56 0.51 7.98
#